data_AF-A0AAN8EYQ8-F1
#
_entry.id   AF-A0AAN8EYQ8-F1
#
_cell.length_a   1.000
_cell.length_b   1.000
_cell.length_c   1.000
_cell.angle_alpha   90.00
_cell.angle_beta   90.00
_cell.angle_gamma   90.00
#
_symmetry.space_group_name_H-M   'P 1'
#
loop_
_entity.id
_entity.type
_entity.pdbx_description
1 polymer ?
#
loop_
_entity_poly.entity_id
_entity_poly.type
_entity_poly.pdbx_seq_one_letter_code
_entity_poly.pdbx_strand_id
1 'polypeptide(L)'
;MRSQEVHGRSRVHASDAERQRSRRQRESSQERAVRLQADRLRHQRGQERETSQERTARRQEDSERHRELRERESSHERTARHQEDSERHRELRARETSQERTARHQEDSERHRELRARETSQERAARHQEESDRHRQLRERDSSQERAARHQEDAERHRRSRTDEDPEERRVRLTTDAEGHRRRRSLPSRMLGIALGGRVPVSSYLGRLSHRCQHCGALHFRCEVKPQHRDRFLECCDLGRFKLNYFEQFPDDLRRLFIYNPTNAEEQQRIRRNSMGNIRTFNSALAMASMGAQVDTLRDVVHTVLGYMDKYIIVWVPFIPEKESSVNTGKSIFWIQQWLQANGLAIREMLNVIWD
;
A
#
# COMPACT_ATOMS: atom_id res chain seq x y z
N MET A 1 -66.49 -58.83 41.87
CA MET A 1 -66.71 -58.22 40.55
C MET A 1 -65.55 -58.62 39.63
N ARG A 2 -65.90 -59.30 38.54
CA ARG A 2 -65.14 -59.77 37.36
C ARG A 2 -63.61 -59.55 37.33
N SER A 3 -62.87 -60.66 37.48
CA SER A 3 -61.58 -60.88 36.84
C SER A 3 -61.77 -60.92 35.32
N GLN A 4 -61.10 -60.03 34.58
CA GLN A 4 -61.03 -60.09 33.12
C GLN A 4 -59.85 -60.96 32.71
N GLU A 5 -60.17 -62.08 32.09
CA GLU A 5 -59.23 -63.01 31.48
C GLU A 5 -58.65 -62.39 30.19
N VAL A 6 -57.34 -62.15 30.17
CA VAL A 6 -56.60 -61.79 28.96
C VAL A 6 -56.37 -63.07 28.15
N HIS A 7 -57.34 -63.45 27.32
CA HIS A 7 -57.24 -64.61 26.42
C HIS A 7 -56.33 -64.32 25.23
N GLY A 8 -55.41 -65.27 24.97
CA GLY A 8 -54.24 -65.13 24.12
C GLY A 8 -54.53 -64.99 22.62
N ARG A 9 -53.93 -63.96 22.02
CA ARG A 9 -53.86 -63.78 20.55
C ARG A 9 -52.42 -63.88 20.00
N SER A 10 -51.43 -64.09 20.87
CA SER A 10 -50.00 -63.98 20.50
C SER A 10 -49.36 -65.25 19.90
N ARG A 11 -49.93 -66.44 20.13
CA ARG A 11 -49.24 -67.71 19.85
C ARG A 11 -49.34 -68.19 18.39
N VAL A 12 -50.44 -67.88 17.69
CA VAL A 12 -50.66 -68.31 16.29
C VAL A 12 -49.82 -67.49 15.31
N HIS A 13 -49.73 -66.17 15.52
CA HIS A 13 -48.92 -65.28 14.67
C HIS A 13 -47.41 -65.54 14.80
N ALA A 14 -46.93 -65.91 15.99
CA ALA A 14 -45.55 -66.34 16.18
C ALA A 14 -45.23 -67.60 15.35
N SER A 15 -46.13 -68.58 15.36
CA SER A 15 -45.97 -69.82 14.57
C SER A 15 -45.98 -69.59 13.06
N ASP A 16 -46.78 -68.62 12.58
CA ASP A 16 -46.87 -68.33 11.15
C ASP A 16 -45.68 -67.50 10.65
N ALA A 17 -45.26 -66.50 11.42
CA ALA A 17 -44.04 -65.76 11.15
C ALA A 17 -42.82 -66.70 11.11
N GLU A 18 -42.76 -67.68 12.01
CA GLU A 18 -41.70 -68.68 12.06
C GLU A 18 -41.73 -69.62 10.85
N ARG A 19 -42.90 -70.15 10.47
CA ARG A 19 -43.06 -70.92 9.23
C ARG A 19 -42.63 -70.13 7.99
N GLN A 20 -43.02 -68.85 7.89
CA GLN A 20 -42.61 -67.99 6.79
C GLN A 20 -41.10 -67.73 6.78
N ARG A 21 -40.48 -67.53 7.95
CA ARG A 21 -39.02 -67.41 8.07
C ARG A 21 -38.31 -68.68 7.59
N SER A 22 -38.74 -69.86 8.07
CA SER A 22 -38.14 -71.14 7.65
C SER A 22 -38.33 -71.42 6.16
N ARG A 23 -39.49 -71.06 5.59
CA ARG A 23 -39.71 -71.13 4.14
C ARG A 23 -38.73 -70.22 3.39
N ARG A 24 -38.60 -68.95 3.81
CA ARG A 24 -37.66 -67.99 3.19
C ARG A 24 -36.19 -68.40 3.31
N GLN A 25 -35.82 -69.10 4.38
CA GLN A 25 -34.46 -69.64 4.55
C GLN A 25 -34.15 -70.80 3.61
N ARG A 26 -35.17 -71.55 3.19
CA ARG A 26 -35.04 -72.68 2.27
C ARG A 26 -35.29 -72.31 0.81
N GLU A 27 -35.70 -71.06 0.53
CA GLU A 27 -35.91 -70.55 -0.83
C GLU A 27 -34.59 -70.56 -1.61
N SER A 28 -34.64 -71.08 -2.83
CA SER A 28 -33.56 -70.89 -3.80
C SER A 28 -33.43 -69.42 -4.24
N SER A 29 -32.31 -69.06 -4.85
CA SER A 29 -32.09 -67.71 -5.40
C SER A 29 -33.14 -67.34 -6.46
N GLN A 30 -33.58 -68.30 -7.28
CA GLN A 30 -34.61 -68.11 -8.30
C GLN A 30 -36.00 -67.91 -7.67
N GLU A 31 -36.40 -68.74 -6.71
CA GLU A 31 -37.68 -68.59 -6.01
C GLU A 31 -37.76 -67.26 -5.25
N ARG A 32 -36.65 -66.88 -4.60
CA ARG A 32 -36.53 -65.56 -3.94
C ARG A 32 -36.70 -64.42 -4.94
N ALA A 33 -36.08 -64.51 -6.12
CA ALA A 33 -36.19 -63.48 -7.16
C ALA A 33 -37.64 -63.34 -7.65
N VAL A 34 -38.31 -64.46 -7.93
CA VAL A 34 -39.73 -64.49 -8.34
C VAL A 34 -40.63 -63.86 -7.27
N ARG A 35 -40.42 -64.20 -5.99
CA ARG A 35 -41.19 -63.62 -4.88
C ARG A 35 -40.99 -62.10 -4.80
N LEU A 36 -39.75 -61.62 -4.86
CA LEU A 36 -39.43 -60.19 -4.83
C LEU A 36 -39.99 -59.44 -6.04
N GLN A 37 -39.99 -60.07 -7.23
CA GLN A 37 -40.61 -59.50 -8.42
C GLN A 37 -42.12 -59.39 -8.26
N ALA A 38 -42.79 -60.42 -7.72
CA ALA A 38 -44.21 -60.39 -7.43
C ALA A 38 -44.57 -59.34 -6.36
N ASP A 39 -43.75 -59.19 -5.31
CA ASP A 39 -43.88 -58.13 -4.30
C ASP A 39 -43.77 -56.73 -4.94
N ARG A 40 -42.77 -56.52 -5.81
CA ARG A 40 -42.58 -55.26 -6.54
C ARG A 40 -43.78 -54.91 -7.42
N LEU A 41 -44.29 -55.88 -8.19
CA LEU A 41 -45.45 -55.68 -9.06
C LEU A 41 -46.72 -55.35 -8.27
N ARG A 42 -46.93 -56.00 -7.11
CA ARG A 42 -48.05 -55.66 -6.22
C ARG A 42 -47.93 -54.24 -5.70
N HIS A 43 -46.74 -53.83 -5.27
CA HIS A 43 -46.51 -52.47 -4.80
C HIS A 43 -46.76 -51.44 -5.90
N GLN A 44 -46.20 -51.64 -7.10
CA GLN A 44 -46.42 -50.76 -8.26
C GLN A 44 -47.92 -50.59 -8.58
N ARG A 45 -48.68 -51.69 -8.68
CA ARG A 45 -50.13 -51.63 -8.91
C ARG A 45 -50.88 -50.88 -7.81
N GLY A 46 -50.41 -50.97 -6.56
CA GLY A 46 -50.94 -50.17 -5.45
C GLY A 46 -50.65 -48.68 -5.63
N GLN A 47 -49.44 -48.31 -6.04
CA GLN A 47 -49.06 -46.92 -6.29
C GLN A 47 -49.80 -46.30 -7.49
N GLU A 48 -50.08 -47.08 -8.54
CA GLU A 48 -50.82 -46.63 -9.72
C GLU A 48 -52.28 -46.29 -9.41
N ARG A 49 -52.88 -47.02 -8.47
CA ARG A 49 -54.28 -46.83 -8.04
C ARG A 49 -54.44 -45.78 -6.94
N GLU A 50 -53.34 -45.25 -6.45
CA GLU A 50 -53.30 -44.32 -5.32
C GLU A 50 -53.84 -42.95 -5.71
N THR A 51 -54.70 -42.40 -4.85
CA THR A 51 -55.19 -41.03 -4.98
C THR A 51 -54.10 -40.00 -4.66
N SER A 52 -54.32 -38.73 -5.04
CA SER A 52 -53.39 -37.64 -4.69
C SER A 52 -53.19 -37.52 -3.16
N GLN A 53 -54.27 -37.65 -2.38
CA GLN A 53 -54.24 -37.56 -0.93
C GLN A 53 -53.45 -38.71 -0.28
N GLU A 54 -53.72 -39.95 -0.68
CA GLU A 54 -52.96 -41.12 -0.21
C GLU A 54 -51.48 -41.00 -0.57
N ARG A 55 -51.17 -40.52 -1.79
CA ARG A 55 -49.80 -40.27 -2.23
C ARG A 55 -49.09 -39.23 -1.37
N THR A 56 -49.77 -38.14 -1.03
CA THR A 56 -49.20 -37.12 -0.14
C THR A 56 -48.98 -37.67 1.27
N ALA A 57 -49.94 -38.41 1.83
CA ALA A 57 -49.82 -39.01 3.15
C ALA A 57 -48.65 -40.01 3.20
N ARG A 58 -48.54 -40.92 2.22
CA ARG A 58 -47.42 -41.87 2.14
C ARG A 58 -46.07 -41.17 2.04
N ARG A 59 -45.97 -40.08 1.25
CA ARG A 59 -44.73 -39.29 1.13
C ARG A 59 -44.39 -38.56 2.42
N GLN A 60 -45.38 -38.05 3.14
CA GLN A 60 -45.19 -37.42 4.45
C GLN A 60 -44.68 -38.45 5.47
N GLU A 61 -45.34 -39.59 5.59
CA GLU A 61 -44.88 -40.67 6.48
C GLU A 61 -43.47 -41.15 6.12
N ASP A 62 -43.12 -41.25 4.84
CA ASP A 62 -41.78 -41.64 4.42
C ASP A 62 -40.73 -40.58 4.75
N SER A 63 -41.06 -39.31 4.58
CA SER A 63 -40.22 -38.18 5.00
C SER A 63 -40.01 -38.16 6.52
N GLU A 64 -41.04 -38.46 7.30
CA GLU A 64 -40.96 -38.53 8.77
C GLU A 64 -40.09 -39.70 9.22
N ARG A 65 -40.29 -40.89 8.65
CA ARG A 65 -39.41 -42.04 8.90
C ARG A 65 -37.96 -41.71 8.57
N HIS A 66 -37.70 -41.06 7.44
CA HIS A 66 -36.34 -40.64 7.09
C HIS A 66 -35.80 -39.63 8.11
N ARG A 67 -36.59 -38.62 8.51
CA ARG A 67 -36.18 -37.66 9.54
C ARG A 67 -35.78 -38.35 10.83
N GLU A 68 -36.59 -39.28 11.34
CA GLU A 68 -36.26 -40.05 12.55
C GLU A 68 -35.00 -40.89 12.38
N LEU A 69 -34.79 -41.52 11.22
CA LEU A 69 -33.56 -42.25 10.93
C LEU A 69 -32.35 -41.31 10.91
N ARG A 70 -32.47 -40.09 10.37
CA ARG A 70 -31.41 -39.07 10.38
C ARG A 70 -31.09 -38.57 11.78
N GLU A 71 -32.09 -38.46 12.65
CA GLU A 71 -31.94 -38.02 14.05
C GLU A 71 -31.23 -39.06 14.91
N ARG A 72 -31.54 -40.35 14.70
CA ARG A 72 -30.94 -41.47 15.44
C ARG A 72 -29.55 -41.89 14.93
N GLU A 73 -29.12 -41.30 13.84
CA GLU A 73 -27.85 -41.62 13.18
C GLU A 73 -26.65 -41.23 14.04
N SER A 74 -25.68 -42.14 14.14
CA SER A 74 -24.39 -41.86 14.76
C SER A 74 -23.55 -40.88 13.93
N SER A 75 -22.55 -40.25 14.56
CA SER A 75 -21.63 -39.37 13.81
C SER A 75 -20.92 -40.10 12.67
N HIS A 76 -20.60 -41.40 12.85
CA HIS A 76 -19.89 -42.18 11.83
C HIS A 76 -20.78 -42.47 10.62
N GLU A 77 -22.00 -42.95 10.85
CA GLU A 77 -23.00 -43.16 9.78
C GLU A 77 -23.28 -41.86 9.03
N ARG A 78 -23.39 -40.73 9.75
CA ARG A 78 -23.58 -39.40 9.16
C ARG A 78 -22.44 -39.04 8.23
N THR A 79 -21.20 -39.23 8.67
CA THR A 79 -20.02 -38.97 7.83
C THR A 79 -19.97 -39.88 6.61
N ALA A 80 -20.24 -41.18 6.77
CA ALA A 80 -20.25 -42.15 5.67
C ALA A 80 -21.31 -41.77 4.62
N ARG A 81 -22.52 -41.40 5.05
CA ARG A 81 -23.57 -40.92 4.14
C ARG A 81 -23.15 -39.65 3.39
N HIS A 82 -22.60 -38.65 4.08
CA HIS A 82 -22.16 -37.42 3.41
C HIS A 82 -21.00 -37.66 2.43
N GLN A 83 -20.12 -38.62 2.75
CA GLN A 83 -19.06 -39.05 1.83
C GLN A 83 -19.66 -39.71 0.58
N GLU A 84 -20.57 -40.66 0.75
CA GLU A 84 -21.25 -41.32 -0.36
C GLU A 84 -22.03 -40.32 -1.23
N ASP A 85 -22.72 -39.36 -0.60
CA ASP A 85 -23.45 -38.31 -1.32
C ASP A 85 -22.52 -37.38 -2.10
N SER A 86 -21.39 -36.99 -1.50
CA SER A 86 -20.33 -36.24 -2.16
C SER A 86 -19.72 -37.01 -3.34
N GLU A 87 -19.52 -38.32 -3.20
CA GLU A 87 -19.04 -39.19 -4.29
C GLU A 87 -20.04 -39.26 -5.44
N ARG A 88 -21.32 -39.52 -5.15
CA ARG A 88 -22.37 -39.49 -6.18
C ARG A 88 -22.42 -38.16 -6.90
N HIS A 89 -22.36 -37.03 -6.18
CA HIS A 89 -22.32 -35.72 -6.81
C HIS A 89 -21.07 -35.52 -7.66
N ARG A 90 -19.88 -35.95 -7.19
CA ARG A 90 -18.64 -35.89 -7.99
C ARG A 90 -18.76 -36.69 -9.28
N GLU A 91 -19.29 -37.90 -9.24
CA GLU A 91 -19.50 -38.73 -10.42
C GLU A 91 -20.48 -38.10 -11.41
N LEU A 92 -21.60 -37.55 -10.92
CA LEU A 92 -22.56 -36.83 -11.76
C LEU A 92 -21.92 -35.61 -12.44
N ARG A 93 -21.09 -34.84 -11.72
CA ARG A 93 -20.36 -33.70 -12.28
C ARG A 93 -19.29 -34.11 -13.30
N ALA A 94 -18.66 -35.26 -13.11
CA ALA A 94 -17.66 -35.78 -14.06
C ALA A 94 -18.29 -36.20 -15.40
N ARG A 95 -19.55 -36.65 -15.38
CA ARG A 95 -20.30 -37.06 -16.58
C ARG A 95 -21.09 -35.93 -17.23
N GLU A 96 -21.12 -34.75 -16.61
CA GLU A 96 -21.87 -33.57 -17.05
C GLU A 96 -21.33 -33.04 -18.39
N THR A 97 -22.23 -32.82 -19.34
CA THR A 97 -21.90 -32.17 -20.62
C THR A 97 -21.59 -30.68 -20.44
N SER A 98 -21.00 -30.05 -21.46
CA SER A 98 -20.74 -28.61 -21.42
C SER A 98 -22.03 -27.78 -21.25
N GLN A 99 -23.12 -28.19 -21.93
CA GLN A 99 -24.42 -27.52 -21.85
C GLN A 99 -25.03 -27.63 -20.44
N GLU A 100 -25.08 -28.84 -19.88
CA GLU A 100 -25.58 -29.06 -18.51
C GLU A 100 -24.76 -28.27 -17.49
N ARG A 101 -23.43 -28.25 -17.65
CA ARG A 101 -22.53 -27.46 -16.80
C ARG A 101 -22.85 -25.97 -16.87
N THR A 102 -23.05 -25.43 -18.07
CA THR A 102 -23.41 -24.00 -18.24
C THR A 102 -24.77 -23.68 -17.64
N ALA A 103 -25.78 -24.53 -17.86
CA ALA A 103 -27.12 -24.36 -17.29
C ALA A 103 -27.08 -24.36 -15.77
N ARG A 104 -26.34 -25.29 -15.16
CA ARG A 104 -26.13 -25.30 -13.71
C ARG A 104 -25.46 -24.02 -13.21
N HIS A 105 -24.37 -23.58 -13.84
CA HIS A 105 -23.67 -22.37 -13.37
C HIS A 105 -24.55 -21.12 -13.50
N GLN A 106 -25.42 -21.07 -14.51
CA GLN A 106 -26.43 -20.02 -14.65
C GLN A 106 -27.44 -20.08 -13.50
N GLU A 107 -27.99 -21.26 -13.21
CA GLU A 107 -28.93 -21.45 -12.10
C GLU A 107 -28.28 -21.12 -10.74
N ASP A 108 -27.06 -21.59 -10.49
CA ASP A 108 -26.29 -21.28 -9.27
C ASP A 108 -26.07 -19.76 -9.12
N SER A 109 -25.75 -19.08 -10.22
CA SER A 109 -25.59 -17.62 -10.26
C SER A 109 -26.91 -16.89 -9.99
N GLU A 110 -28.03 -17.37 -10.54
CA GLU A 110 -29.38 -16.85 -10.27
C GLU A 110 -29.77 -17.01 -8.80
N ARG A 111 -29.60 -18.21 -8.23
CA ARG A 111 -29.86 -18.44 -6.81
C ARG A 111 -29.00 -17.53 -5.93
N HIS A 112 -27.72 -17.34 -6.27
CA HIS A 112 -26.88 -16.39 -5.54
C HIS A 112 -27.36 -14.94 -5.68
N ARG A 113 -27.76 -14.50 -6.89
CA ARG A 113 -28.32 -13.16 -7.11
C ARG A 113 -29.57 -12.93 -6.26
N GLU A 114 -30.49 -13.89 -6.23
CA GLU A 114 -31.70 -13.81 -5.40
C GLU A 114 -31.38 -13.76 -3.89
N LEU A 115 -30.45 -14.59 -3.43
CA LEU A 115 -29.99 -14.57 -2.05
C LEU A 115 -29.40 -13.19 -1.69
N ARG A 116 -28.52 -12.63 -2.54
CA ARG A 116 -27.95 -11.28 -2.33
C ARG A 116 -29.01 -10.18 -2.30
N ALA A 117 -30.05 -10.30 -3.12
CA ALA A 117 -31.14 -9.34 -3.17
C ALA A 117 -31.99 -9.34 -1.89
N ARG A 118 -32.11 -10.50 -1.24
CA ARG A 118 -32.86 -10.68 0.02
C ARG A 118 -32.02 -10.38 1.28
N GLU A 119 -30.71 -10.20 1.15
CA GLU A 119 -29.83 -9.88 2.28
C GLU A 119 -30.23 -8.59 2.99
N THR A 120 -30.26 -8.66 4.32
CA THR A 120 -30.34 -7.49 5.19
C THR A 120 -29.04 -6.67 5.13
N SER A 121 -29.09 -5.42 5.60
CA SER A 121 -27.90 -4.56 5.67
C SER A 121 -26.81 -5.15 6.58
N GLN A 122 -27.19 -5.82 7.67
CA GLN A 122 -26.26 -6.46 8.59
C GLN A 122 -25.56 -7.67 7.96
N GLU A 123 -26.31 -8.55 7.29
CA GLU A 123 -25.74 -9.70 6.57
C GLU A 123 -24.80 -9.24 5.44
N ARG A 124 -25.19 -8.20 4.72
CA ARG A 124 -24.35 -7.58 3.67
C ARG A 124 -23.05 -7.03 4.25
N ALA A 125 -23.11 -6.32 5.38
CA ALA A 125 -21.93 -5.79 6.04
C ALA A 125 -21.01 -6.91 6.56
N ALA A 126 -21.57 -7.94 7.20
CA ALA A 126 -20.82 -9.10 7.68
C ALA A 126 -20.10 -9.82 6.53
N ARG A 127 -20.78 -10.03 5.40
CA ARG A 127 -20.17 -10.60 4.19
C ARG A 127 -19.01 -9.76 3.66
N HIS A 128 -19.20 -8.45 3.51
CA HIS A 128 -18.13 -7.58 3.02
C HIS A 128 -16.94 -7.53 3.97
N GLN A 129 -17.19 -7.61 5.28
CA GLN A 129 -16.13 -7.70 6.28
C GLN A 129 -15.35 -9.02 6.14
N GLU A 130 -16.05 -10.16 6.05
CA GLU A 130 -15.42 -11.46 5.85
C GLU A 130 -14.62 -11.53 4.54
N GLU A 131 -15.16 -10.96 3.46
CA GLU A 131 -14.47 -10.86 2.17
C GLU A 131 -13.22 -9.97 2.25
N SER A 132 -13.29 -8.83 2.94
CA SER A 132 -12.15 -7.95 3.18
C SER A 132 -11.06 -8.66 4.00
N ASP A 133 -11.45 -9.40 5.03
CA ASP A 133 -10.52 -10.12 5.90
C ASP A 133 -9.88 -11.31 5.18
N ARG A 134 -10.62 -12.05 4.36
CA ARG A 134 -10.04 -13.06 3.46
C ARG A 134 -9.01 -12.44 2.52
N HIS A 135 -9.33 -11.32 1.87
CA HIS A 135 -8.39 -10.65 0.96
C HIS A 135 -7.15 -10.14 1.68
N ARG A 136 -7.31 -9.63 2.90
CA ARG A 136 -6.19 -9.22 3.75
C ARG A 136 -5.27 -10.39 4.08
N GLN A 137 -5.82 -11.52 4.52
CA GLN A 137 -5.04 -12.72 4.84
C GLN A 137 -4.30 -13.29 3.63
N LEU A 138 -4.92 -13.24 2.44
CA LEU A 138 -4.23 -13.60 1.20
C LEU A 138 -3.06 -12.65 0.92
N ARG A 139 -3.29 -11.33 1.04
CA ARG A 139 -2.28 -10.28 0.85
C ARG A 139 -1.07 -10.41 1.78
N GLU A 140 -1.31 -10.85 3.01
CA GLU A 140 -0.26 -11.06 4.02
C GLU A 140 0.61 -12.28 3.70
N ARG A 141 0.03 -13.32 3.09
CA ARG A 141 0.73 -14.57 2.74
C ARG A 141 1.50 -14.50 1.43
N ASP A 142 1.27 -13.46 0.63
CA ASP A 142 1.89 -13.34 -0.68
C ASP A 142 3.41 -13.21 -0.63
N SER A 143 4.06 -13.97 -1.51
CA SER A 143 5.46 -13.81 -1.84
C SER A 143 5.73 -12.46 -2.52
N SER A 144 7.00 -12.06 -2.57
CA SER A 144 7.42 -10.85 -3.29
C SER A 144 7.12 -10.92 -4.80
N GLN A 145 7.20 -12.10 -5.41
CA GLN A 145 6.87 -12.32 -6.82
C GLN A 145 5.38 -12.17 -7.08
N GLU A 146 4.51 -12.79 -6.27
CA GLU A 146 3.05 -12.66 -6.39
C GLU A 146 2.61 -11.21 -6.17
N ARG A 147 3.23 -10.51 -5.22
CA ARG A 147 2.98 -9.08 -5.00
C ARG A 147 3.37 -8.22 -6.19
N ALA A 148 4.53 -8.48 -6.80
CA ALA A 148 4.98 -7.76 -7.98
C ALA A 148 4.05 -8.02 -9.19
N ALA A 149 3.67 -9.28 -9.42
CA ALA A 149 2.75 -9.67 -10.49
C ALA A 149 1.39 -8.98 -10.35
N ARG A 150 0.81 -8.96 -9.14
CA ARG A 150 -0.45 -8.22 -8.92
C ARG A 150 -0.32 -6.72 -9.13
N HIS A 151 0.78 -6.09 -8.69
CA HIS A 151 0.98 -4.67 -8.96
C HIS A 151 1.10 -4.37 -10.46
N GLN A 152 1.72 -5.27 -11.23
CA GLN A 152 1.77 -5.16 -12.68
C GLN A 152 0.38 -5.31 -13.31
N GLU A 153 -0.40 -6.31 -12.90
CA GLU A 153 -1.77 -6.53 -13.38
C GLU A 153 -2.69 -5.36 -13.03
N ASP A 154 -2.63 -4.85 -11.80
CA ASP A 154 -3.39 -3.68 -11.36
C ASP A 154 -3.01 -2.44 -12.17
N ALA A 155 -1.71 -2.23 -12.43
CA ALA A 155 -1.25 -1.13 -13.27
C ALA A 155 -1.74 -1.26 -14.71
N GLU A 156 -1.74 -2.46 -15.28
CA GLU A 156 -2.27 -2.71 -16.62
C GLU A 156 -3.78 -2.50 -16.69
N ARG A 157 -4.54 -2.98 -15.70
CA ARG A 157 -5.98 -2.74 -15.58
C ARG A 157 -6.30 -1.25 -15.53
N HIS A 158 -5.54 -0.49 -14.74
CA HIS A 158 -5.69 0.97 -14.69
C HIS A 158 -5.30 1.66 -16.00
N ARG A 159 -4.28 1.16 -16.72
CA ARG A 159 -3.94 1.68 -18.06
C ARG A 159 -5.09 1.46 -19.02
N ARG A 160 -5.59 0.22 -19.15
CA ARG A 160 -6.70 -0.13 -20.04
C ARG A 160 -7.95 0.71 -19.72
N SER A 161 -8.33 0.79 -18.44
CA SER A 161 -9.45 1.62 -18.00
C SER A 161 -9.30 3.11 -18.35
N ARG A 162 -8.07 3.65 -18.39
CA ARG A 162 -7.83 5.05 -18.82
C ARG A 162 -7.86 5.21 -20.33
N THR A 163 -7.51 4.17 -21.08
CA THR A 163 -7.57 4.19 -22.55
C THR A 163 -9.02 4.14 -23.03
N ASP A 164 -9.86 3.39 -22.32
CA ASP A 164 -11.28 3.19 -22.65
C ASP A 164 -12.20 4.26 -22.00
N GLU A 165 -11.62 5.23 -21.28
CA GLU A 165 -12.34 6.28 -20.54
C GLU A 165 -13.00 7.28 -21.50
N ASP A 166 -14.30 7.54 -21.32
CA ASP A 166 -15.00 8.59 -22.08
C ASP A 166 -14.53 10.01 -21.64
N PRO A 167 -14.59 11.05 -22.49
CA PRO A 167 -14.15 12.39 -22.11
C PRO A 167 -14.82 12.94 -20.85
N GLU A 168 -16.08 12.58 -20.57
CA GLU A 168 -16.76 13.00 -19.34
C GLU A 168 -16.17 12.32 -18.09
N GLU A 169 -15.97 11.01 -18.14
CA GLU A 169 -15.33 10.23 -17.07
C GLU A 169 -13.92 10.77 -16.77
N ARG A 170 -13.17 11.08 -17.84
CA ARG A 170 -11.84 11.70 -17.76
C ARG A 170 -11.88 13.04 -17.05
N ARG A 171 -12.88 13.85 -17.32
CA ARG A 171 -13.06 15.16 -16.68
C ARG A 171 -13.38 14.99 -15.18
N VAL A 172 -14.28 14.08 -14.84
CA VAL A 172 -14.65 13.76 -13.45
C VAL A 172 -13.43 13.26 -12.67
N ARG A 173 -12.62 12.35 -13.25
CA ARG A 173 -11.39 11.88 -12.62
C ARG A 173 -10.39 13.00 -12.39
N LEU A 174 -10.11 13.82 -13.40
CA LEU A 174 -9.14 14.92 -13.28
C LEU A 174 -9.59 15.99 -12.27
N THR A 175 -10.88 16.28 -12.20
CA THR A 175 -11.44 17.22 -11.20
C THR A 175 -11.32 16.63 -9.80
N THR A 176 -11.69 15.36 -9.60
CA THR A 176 -11.56 14.64 -8.33
C THR A 176 -10.09 14.58 -7.87
N ASP A 177 -9.16 14.26 -8.77
CA ASP A 177 -7.73 14.23 -8.50
C ASP A 177 -7.23 15.63 -8.09
N ALA A 178 -7.62 16.68 -8.83
CA ALA A 178 -7.25 18.06 -8.54
C ALA A 178 -7.81 18.53 -7.18
N GLU A 179 -9.05 18.19 -6.85
CA GLU A 179 -9.65 18.48 -5.55
C GLU A 179 -8.94 17.72 -4.42
N GLY A 180 -8.61 16.45 -4.61
CA GLY A 180 -7.84 15.66 -3.66
C GLY A 180 -6.47 16.29 -3.38
N HIS A 181 -5.77 16.74 -4.42
CA HIS A 181 -4.52 17.48 -4.28
C HIS A 181 -4.71 18.83 -3.56
N ARG A 182 -5.77 19.58 -3.87
CA ARG A 182 -6.10 20.83 -3.17
C ARG A 182 -6.35 20.58 -1.69
N ARG A 183 -7.17 19.58 -1.34
CA ARG A 183 -7.46 19.20 0.05
C ARG A 183 -6.19 18.82 0.81
N ARG A 184 -5.31 18.01 0.20
CA ARG A 184 -4.02 17.65 0.81
C ARG A 184 -3.11 18.86 1.06
N ARG A 185 -3.13 19.86 0.17
CA ARG A 185 -2.39 21.13 0.35
C ARG A 185 -3.02 22.05 1.38
N SER A 186 -4.36 22.05 1.49
CA SER A 186 -5.10 22.92 2.41
C SER A 186 -5.18 22.38 3.83
N LEU A 187 -4.86 21.10 4.06
CA LEU A 187 -4.70 20.55 5.40
C LEU A 187 -3.58 21.33 6.11
N PRO A 188 -3.83 21.91 7.31
CA PRO A 188 -2.81 22.62 8.06
C PRO A 188 -1.63 21.69 8.31
N SER A 189 -0.54 21.91 7.57
CA SER A 189 0.67 21.13 7.70
C SER A 189 1.34 21.55 9.00
N ARG A 190 1.01 20.85 10.10
CA ARG A 190 1.51 21.14 11.45
C ARG A 190 3.04 21.03 11.56
N MET A 191 3.76 20.65 10.50
CA MET A 191 5.22 20.50 10.47
C MET A 191 5.97 21.08 9.25
N LEU A 192 5.36 21.88 8.36
CA LEU A 192 6.13 22.59 7.32
C LEU A 192 6.28 24.06 7.70
N GLY A 193 7.34 24.35 8.45
CA GLY A 193 7.70 25.69 8.90
C GLY A 193 7.93 26.64 7.73
N ILE A 194 7.37 27.86 7.83
CA ILE A 194 7.76 29.19 7.31
C ILE A 194 8.17 29.33 5.82
N ALA A 195 8.78 28.34 5.17
CA ALA A 195 9.50 28.45 3.91
C ALA A 195 8.66 28.20 2.63
N LEU A 196 7.38 27.85 2.71
CA LEU A 196 6.60 27.47 1.51
C LEU A 196 5.40 28.38 1.21
N GLY A 197 5.15 29.41 2.03
CA GLY A 197 3.93 30.22 1.93
C GLY A 197 3.96 31.38 0.92
N GLY A 198 5.13 31.83 0.47
CA GLY A 198 5.21 32.96 -0.45
C GLY A 198 6.61 33.20 -1.01
N ARG A 199 6.68 33.63 -2.28
CA ARG A 199 7.93 34.08 -2.93
C ARG A 199 8.46 35.40 -2.35
N VAL A 200 7.63 36.12 -1.60
CA VAL A 200 7.99 37.38 -0.95
C VAL A 200 8.37 37.09 0.49
N PRO A 201 9.65 37.22 0.87
CA PRO A 201 10.05 37.13 2.26
C PRO A 201 9.44 38.31 3.00
N VAL A 202 8.66 38.03 4.04
CA VAL A 202 8.19 39.08 4.96
C VAL A 202 9.43 39.68 5.63
N SER A 203 9.68 40.98 5.43
CA SER A 203 10.79 41.68 6.08
C SER A 203 10.45 41.89 7.55
N SER A 204 10.87 40.96 8.41
CA SER A 204 10.76 41.10 9.85
C SER A 204 11.99 41.82 10.39
N TYR A 205 11.80 43.03 10.91
CA TYR A 205 12.86 43.79 11.58
C TYR A 205 13.14 43.20 12.97
N LEU A 206 14.31 42.59 13.16
CA LEU A 206 14.73 41.95 14.42
C LEU A 206 15.32 42.94 15.46
N GLY A 207 15.18 44.24 15.22
CA GLY A 207 15.71 45.29 16.10
C GLY A 207 17.15 45.73 15.76
N ARG A 208 17.73 46.55 16.63
CA ARG A 208 19.10 47.05 16.48
C ARG A 208 20.11 46.02 17.01
N LEU A 209 21.14 45.74 16.20
CA LEU A 209 22.30 44.93 16.60
C LEU A 209 23.10 45.69 17.67
N SER A 210 22.93 45.33 18.94
CA SER A 210 23.36 46.17 20.07
C SER A 210 24.08 45.41 21.18
N HIS A 211 23.88 44.09 21.29
CA HIS A 211 24.52 43.28 22.33
C HIS A 211 25.90 42.81 21.86
N ARG A 212 26.94 43.17 22.60
CA ARG A 212 28.33 42.81 22.26
C ARG A 212 28.75 41.55 22.99
N CYS A 213 29.30 40.58 22.27
CA CYS A 213 29.95 39.42 22.86
C CYS A 213 31.21 39.83 23.62
N GLN A 214 31.37 39.34 24.85
CA GLN A 214 32.53 39.65 25.71
C GLN A 214 33.86 39.14 25.14
N HIS A 215 33.86 38.04 24.38
CA HIS A 215 35.09 37.36 23.93
C HIS A 215 35.60 37.85 22.57
N CYS A 216 34.75 37.86 21.55
CA CYS A 216 35.16 38.29 20.20
C CYS A 216 34.70 39.70 19.84
N GLY A 217 33.81 40.32 20.63
CA GLY A 217 33.28 41.64 20.33
C GLY A 217 32.21 41.67 19.23
N ALA A 218 31.75 40.52 18.73
CA ALA A 218 30.67 40.44 17.74
C ALA A 218 29.37 41.05 18.29
N LEU A 219 28.61 41.72 17.42
CA LEU A 219 27.32 42.33 17.77
C LEU A 219 26.18 41.35 17.43
N HIS A 220 25.24 41.20 18.36
CA HIS A 220 24.09 40.31 18.28
C HIS A 220 22.77 41.07 18.45
N PHE A 221 21.69 40.47 17.92
CA PHE A 221 20.34 40.97 18.16
C PHE A 221 19.87 40.59 19.56
N ARG A 222 19.01 41.41 20.15
CA ARG A 222 18.43 41.14 21.48
C ARG A 222 17.69 39.80 21.55
N CYS A 223 17.08 39.37 20.45
CA CYS A 223 16.36 38.09 20.37
C CYS A 223 17.29 36.86 20.37
N GLU A 224 18.58 37.03 20.06
CA GLU A 224 19.57 35.94 20.09
C GLU A 224 20.17 35.74 21.48
N VAL A 225 19.96 36.70 22.40
CA VAL A 225 20.49 36.66 23.76
C VAL A 225 19.77 35.57 24.57
N LYS A 226 20.49 34.50 24.90
CA LYS A 226 19.98 33.42 25.75
C LYS A 226 20.01 33.85 27.22
N PRO A 227 18.95 33.60 28.02
CA PRO A 227 18.92 34.00 29.43
C PRO A 227 20.08 33.47 30.27
N GLN A 228 20.60 32.28 29.92
CA GLN A 228 21.69 31.60 30.62
C GLN A 228 23.04 32.29 30.40
N HIS A 229 23.27 32.89 29.23
CA HIS A 229 24.54 33.51 28.85
C HIS A 229 24.26 34.82 28.11
N ARG A 230 24.11 35.92 28.87
CA ARG A 230 23.70 37.21 28.31
C ARG A 230 24.76 37.85 27.40
N ASP A 231 26.03 37.60 27.69
CA ASP A 231 27.17 38.25 27.03
C ASP A 231 28.10 37.26 26.30
N ARG A 232 27.70 35.97 26.22
CA ARG A 232 28.43 34.91 25.52
C ARG A 232 27.52 34.20 24.54
N PHE A 233 27.99 34.02 23.32
CA PHE A 233 27.19 33.45 22.23
C PHE A 233 27.90 32.22 21.67
N LEU A 234 27.10 31.20 21.35
CA LEU A 234 27.61 29.97 20.74
C LEU A 234 27.96 30.24 19.26
N GLU A 235 27.16 31.09 18.65
CA GLU A 235 27.11 31.36 17.22
C GLU A 235 28.33 32.13 16.71
N CYS A 236 29.00 32.92 17.57
CA CYS A 236 30.15 33.75 17.15
C CYS A 236 31.52 33.22 17.59
N CYS A 237 31.64 32.56 18.75
CA CYS A 237 32.93 32.13 19.29
C CYS A 237 32.85 30.85 20.13
N ASP A 238 31.74 30.10 20.02
CA ASP A 238 31.43 28.96 20.89
C ASP A 238 31.70 29.27 22.37
N LEU A 239 31.09 30.36 22.87
CA LEU A 239 31.25 30.86 24.24
C LEU A 239 32.69 31.24 24.64
N GLY A 240 33.54 31.58 23.67
CA GLY A 240 34.92 32.02 23.88
C GLY A 240 35.98 30.93 23.67
N ARG A 241 35.59 29.75 23.17
CA ARG A 241 36.52 28.65 22.84
C ARG A 241 37.41 28.96 21.64
N PHE A 242 36.92 29.74 20.68
CA PHE A 242 37.67 30.04 19.46
C PHE A 242 38.07 31.52 19.40
N LYS A 243 39.35 31.75 19.13
CA LYS A 243 39.88 33.08 18.78
C LYS A 243 39.83 33.24 17.27
N LEU A 244 38.88 34.04 16.78
CA LEU A 244 38.80 34.39 15.37
C LEU A 244 39.91 35.40 15.04
N ASN A 245 40.84 35.02 14.16
CA ASN A 245 41.79 35.97 13.57
C ASN A 245 41.03 36.73 12.48
N TYR A 246 40.81 38.02 12.70
CA TYR A 246 40.18 38.87 11.69
C TYR A 246 41.10 38.95 10.47
N PHE A 247 40.60 38.50 9.33
CA PHE A 247 41.31 38.59 8.06
C PHE A 247 41.29 40.05 7.61
N GLU A 248 42.42 40.76 7.70
CA GLU A 248 42.45 42.19 7.39
C GLU A 248 42.48 42.47 5.88
N GLN A 249 42.98 41.51 5.08
CA GLN A 249 43.23 41.67 3.64
C GLN A 249 42.26 40.87 2.77
N PHE A 250 40.97 41.18 2.86
CA PHE A 250 39.96 40.65 1.93
C PHE A 250 40.36 40.88 0.46
N PRO A 251 40.15 39.89 -0.44
CA PRO A 251 40.33 40.09 -1.88
C PRO A 251 39.60 41.34 -2.38
N ASP A 252 40.23 42.10 -3.27
CA ASP A 252 39.71 43.38 -3.73
C ASP A 252 38.33 43.27 -4.39
N ASP A 253 38.03 42.13 -5.00
CA ASP A 253 36.72 41.87 -5.60
C ASP A 253 35.61 41.78 -4.53
N LEU A 254 35.87 41.14 -3.39
CA LEU A 254 34.93 41.13 -2.27
C LEU A 254 34.81 42.52 -1.64
N ARG A 255 35.90 43.28 -1.56
CA ARG A 255 35.86 44.68 -1.08
C ARG A 255 34.97 45.54 -1.97
N ARG A 256 35.06 45.39 -3.30
CA ARG A 256 34.19 46.10 -4.27
C ARG A 256 32.71 45.75 -4.11
N LEU A 257 32.39 44.53 -3.72
CA LEU A 257 31.01 44.05 -3.57
C LEU A 257 30.37 44.49 -2.24
N PHE A 258 31.14 44.57 -1.15
CA PHE A 258 30.60 44.76 0.20
C PHE A 258 30.88 46.14 0.84
N ILE A 259 32.00 46.80 0.52
CA ILE A 259 32.38 48.07 1.15
C ILE A 259 31.78 49.25 0.38
N TYR A 260 31.07 50.14 1.08
CA TYR A 260 30.63 51.41 0.51
C TYR A 260 31.75 52.44 0.61
N ASN A 261 32.19 52.97 -0.52
CA ASN A 261 33.09 54.11 -0.58
C ASN A 261 32.49 55.17 -1.53
N PRO A 262 32.17 56.40 -1.04
CA PRO A 262 31.51 57.43 -1.83
C PRO A 262 32.36 57.97 -2.99
N THR A 263 33.68 57.73 -3.00
CA THR A 263 34.59 58.15 -4.09
C THR A 263 34.75 57.11 -5.20
N ASN A 264 34.09 55.96 -5.10
CA ASN A 264 34.16 54.92 -6.12
C ASN A 264 33.38 55.29 -7.39
N ALA A 265 33.89 54.84 -8.54
CA ALA A 265 33.22 54.99 -9.85
C ALA A 265 31.77 54.48 -9.82
N GLU A 266 30.89 55.12 -10.58
CA GLU A 266 29.45 54.83 -10.63
C GLU A 266 29.16 53.33 -10.94
N GLU A 267 29.99 52.72 -11.76
CA GLU A 267 29.95 51.30 -12.07
C GLU A 267 30.14 50.41 -10.84
N GLN A 268 31.09 50.73 -9.96
CA GLN A 268 31.32 49.99 -8.71
C GLN A 268 30.14 50.13 -7.74
N GLN A 269 29.47 51.29 -7.73
CA GLN A 269 28.27 51.50 -6.93
C GLN A 269 27.06 50.73 -7.48
N ARG A 270 26.95 50.61 -8.81
CA ARG A 270 25.94 49.75 -9.47
C ARG A 270 26.17 48.29 -9.12
N ILE A 271 27.43 47.84 -9.20
CA ILE A 271 27.84 46.48 -8.86
C ILE A 271 27.43 46.16 -7.41
N ARG A 272 27.83 47.00 -6.46
CA ARG A 272 27.46 46.86 -5.04
C ARG A 272 25.96 46.77 -4.80
N ARG A 273 25.16 47.64 -5.45
CA ARG A 273 23.69 47.64 -5.31
C ARG A 273 23.07 46.35 -5.83
N ASN A 274 23.52 45.85 -6.98
CA ASN A 274 23.06 44.58 -7.53
C ASN A 274 23.40 43.43 -6.56
N SER A 275 24.65 43.35 -6.11
CA SER A 275 25.10 42.31 -5.18
C SER A 275 24.34 42.33 -3.84
N MET A 276 24.10 43.52 -3.28
CA MET A 276 23.31 43.65 -2.05
C MET A 276 21.83 43.33 -2.26
N GLY A 277 21.25 43.70 -3.40
CA GLY A 277 19.87 43.38 -3.76
C GLY A 277 19.64 41.87 -3.94
N ASN A 278 20.64 41.17 -4.48
CA ASN A 278 20.57 39.74 -4.80
C ASN A 278 21.36 38.84 -3.86
N ILE A 279 21.72 39.33 -2.66
CA ILE A 279 22.65 38.65 -1.75
C ILE A 279 22.25 37.22 -1.39
N ARG A 280 20.95 36.91 -1.35
CA ARG A 280 20.46 35.54 -1.09
C ARG A 280 20.73 34.59 -2.25
N THR A 281 20.53 35.04 -3.48
CA THR A 281 20.84 34.25 -4.69
C THR A 281 22.32 33.97 -4.75
N PHE A 282 23.16 34.98 -4.48
CA PHE A 282 24.60 34.82 -4.37
C PHE A 282 25.00 33.83 -3.27
N ASN A 283 24.44 33.96 -2.06
CA ASN A 283 24.74 33.06 -0.95
C ASN A 283 24.29 31.62 -1.23
N SER A 284 23.13 31.43 -1.86
CA SER A 284 22.66 30.09 -2.27
C SER A 284 23.56 29.49 -3.35
N ALA A 285 23.99 30.28 -4.33
CA ALA A 285 24.91 29.82 -5.38
C ALA A 285 26.29 29.45 -4.81
N LEU A 286 26.84 30.30 -3.93
CA LEU A 286 28.11 30.04 -3.24
C LEU A 286 28.02 28.84 -2.29
N ALA A 287 26.90 28.66 -1.59
CA ALA A 287 26.68 27.48 -0.76
C ALA A 287 26.65 26.19 -1.60
N MET A 288 25.99 26.20 -2.76
CA MET A 288 25.97 25.08 -3.70
C MET A 288 27.35 24.78 -4.29
N ALA A 289 28.16 25.80 -4.56
CA ALA A 289 29.54 25.61 -5.02
C ALA A 289 30.43 24.95 -3.95
N SER A 290 30.09 25.08 -2.66
CA SER A 290 30.84 24.45 -1.57
C SER A 290 30.46 22.99 -1.28
N MET A 291 29.39 22.47 -1.89
CA MET A 291 28.99 21.07 -1.76
C MET A 291 29.56 20.26 -2.94
N GLY A 292 30.73 19.64 -2.74
CA GLY A 292 31.29 18.69 -3.69
C GLY A 292 30.34 17.51 -3.93
N ALA A 293 30.07 17.19 -5.20
CA ALA A 293 29.37 15.96 -5.57
C ALA A 293 30.30 14.76 -5.32
N GLN A 294 29.86 13.80 -4.50
CA GLN A 294 30.47 12.47 -4.48
C GLN A 294 30.10 11.75 -5.77
N VAL A 295 31.05 11.63 -6.68
CA VAL A 295 30.90 10.79 -7.88
C VAL A 295 31.62 9.47 -7.59
N ASP A 296 30.85 8.39 -7.45
CA ASP A 296 31.40 7.05 -7.42
C ASP A 296 32.08 6.77 -8.77
N THR A 297 33.40 6.56 -8.73
CA THR A 297 34.18 6.23 -9.92
C THR A 297 33.86 4.81 -10.37
N LEU A 298 33.06 4.64 -11.42
CA LEU A 298 33.06 3.41 -12.22
C LEU A 298 34.14 3.52 -13.30
N ARG A 299 35.06 2.55 -13.25
CA ARG A 299 36.19 2.38 -14.17
C ARG A 299 35.70 1.92 -15.56
N ASP A 300 36.47 2.37 -16.54
CA ASP A 300 36.76 1.76 -17.86
C ASP A 300 35.85 2.04 -19.09
N VAL A 301 36.38 2.97 -19.92
CA VAL A 301 36.54 2.98 -21.40
C VAL A 301 35.30 3.03 -22.32
N VAL A 302 35.14 4.14 -23.05
CA VAL A 302 35.23 4.33 -24.54
C VAL A 302 34.76 5.76 -24.89
N HIS A 303 35.48 6.43 -25.80
CA HIS A 303 35.24 7.79 -26.27
C HIS A 303 33.96 7.99 -27.11
N THR A 304 33.43 9.22 -27.03
CA THR A 304 32.60 9.98 -28.02
C THR A 304 31.08 9.79 -28.02
N VAL A 305 30.32 10.85 -27.67
CA VAL A 305 29.23 11.46 -28.47
C VAL A 305 29.07 12.94 -28.06
N LEU A 306 29.08 13.83 -29.07
CA LEU A 306 28.67 15.23 -29.03
C LEU A 306 27.18 15.37 -28.67
N GLY A 307 26.85 16.24 -27.73
CA GLY A 307 25.47 16.62 -27.43
C GLY A 307 25.40 17.99 -26.78
N TYR A 308 25.12 19.01 -27.59
CA TYR A 308 24.73 20.35 -27.18
C TYR A 308 23.58 20.28 -26.17
N MET A 309 23.77 20.83 -24.97
CA MET A 309 22.69 21.27 -24.08
C MET A 309 23.18 22.51 -23.31
N ASP A 310 22.52 23.64 -23.58
CA ASP A 310 22.72 24.91 -22.92
C ASP A 310 22.67 24.77 -21.38
N LYS A 311 23.60 25.44 -20.68
CA LYS A 311 23.56 25.84 -19.25
C LYS A 311 24.28 25.01 -18.17
N TYR A 312 25.40 24.32 -18.43
CA TYR A 312 26.26 23.85 -17.32
C TYR A 312 27.76 23.98 -17.63
N ILE A 313 28.51 24.62 -16.72
CA ILE A 313 29.98 24.65 -16.72
C ILE A 313 30.48 23.47 -15.88
N ILE A 314 31.25 22.57 -16.49
CA ILE A 314 31.96 21.48 -15.79
C ILE A 314 33.36 21.99 -15.45
N VAL A 315 33.70 22.08 -14.16
CA VAL A 315 35.06 22.42 -13.70
C VAL A 315 35.86 21.13 -13.46
N TRP A 316 36.98 20.97 -14.16
CA TRP A 316 37.93 19.88 -13.97
C TRP A 316 38.86 20.17 -12.78
N VAL A 317 39.02 19.22 -11.85
CA VAL A 317 39.99 19.29 -10.75
C VAL A 317 40.85 18.02 -10.76
N PRO A 318 42.20 18.10 -10.80
CA PRO A 318 43.07 16.92 -10.72
C PRO A 318 43.16 16.36 -9.30
N PHE A 319 43.14 15.04 -9.20
CA PHE A 319 43.11 14.23 -7.97
C PHE A 319 44.50 14.07 -7.32
N ILE A 320 44.61 14.20 -5.99
CA ILE A 320 45.79 13.83 -5.19
C ILE A 320 45.30 12.97 -4.00
N PRO A 321 45.87 11.77 -3.76
CA PRO A 321 45.31 10.79 -2.83
C PRO A 321 45.66 11.08 -1.36
N GLU A 322 44.70 10.84 -0.47
CA GLU A 322 44.86 10.94 0.99
C GLU A 322 45.53 9.70 1.58
N LYS A 323 46.39 9.92 2.58
CA LYS A 323 46.53 8.98 3.70
C LYS A 323 46.52 9.68 5.05
N GLU A 324 45.65 9.13 5.89
CA GLU A 324 45.75 8.90 7.33
C GLU A 324 45.62 10.10 8.31
N SER A 325 44.42 10.14 8.89
CA SER A 325 44.11 10.15 10.33
C SER A 325 44.60 11.28 11.24
N SER A 326 43.57 11.91 11.81
CA SER A 326 43.53 12.55 13.13
C SER A 326 44.12 13.97 13.27
N VAL A 327 43.29 14.81 13.89
CA VAL A 327 43.62 16.09 14.54
C VAL A 327 44.24 17.17 13.62
N ASN A 328 43.40 18.06 13.08
CA ASN A 328 43.62 19.52 13.14
C ASN A 328 42.57 20.31 12.34
N THR A 329 41.72 21.04 13.02
CA THR A 329 40.83 22.08 12.45
C THR A 329 41.57 23.35 12.01
N GLY A 330 42.91 23.34 12.03
CA GLY A 330 43.76 24.37 11.40
C GLY A 330 44.00 24.18 9.90
N LYS A 331 43.61 23.03 9.32
CA LYS A 331 43.83 22.75 7.88
C LYS A 331 42.74 23.34 6.96
N SER A 332 41.55 23.68 7.45
CA SER A 332 40.45 24.14 6.59
C SER A 332 40.66 25.57 6.05
N ILE A 333 41.27 26.46 6.83
CA ILE A 333 41.54 27.85 6.41
C ILE A 333 42.63 27.87 5.33
N PHE A 334 43.64 27.00 5.45
CA PHE A 334 44.71 26.85 4.46
C PHE A 334 44.17 26.31 3.12
N TRP A 335 43.20 25.38 3.17
CA TRP A 335 42.53 24.84 1.98
C TRP A 335 41.65 25.88 1.26
N ILE A 336 40.92 26.74 1.99
CA ILE A 336 40.12 27.82 1.38
C ILE A 336 41.03 28.85 0.68
N GLN A 337 42.18 29.16 1.27
CA GLN A 337 43.14 30.12 0.71
C GLN A 337 43.82 29.58 -0.56
N GLN A 338 44.19 28.30 -0.58
CA GLN A 338 44.77 27.64 -1.75
C GLN A 338 43.72 27.41 -2.87
N TRP A 339 42.45 27.14 -2.49
CA TRP A 339 41.34 27.03 -3.43
C TRP A 339 40.96 28.36 -4.07
N LEU A 340 40.92 29.47 -3.30
CA LEU A 340 40.68 30.83 -3.83
C LEU A 340 41.81 31.29 -4.76
N GLN A 341 43.07 30.96 -4.46
CA GLN A 341 44.20 31.28 -5.33
C GLN A 341 44.20 30.45 -6.62
N ALA A 342 43.85 29.16 -6.55
CA ALA A 342 43.81 28.28 -7.73
C ALA A 342 42.60 28.52 -8.64
N ASN A 343 41.47 28.97 -8.08
CA ASN A 343 40.20 29.12 -8.82
C ASN A 343 39.80 30.59 -9.08
N GLY A 344 40.72 31.55 -8.88
CA GLY A 344 40.44 32.98 -9.10
C GLY A 344 39.94 33.31 -10.51
N LEU A 345 40.38 32.56 -11.53
CA LEU A 345 39.86 32.68 -12.90
C LEU A 345 38.45 32.09 -13.07
N ALA A 346 38.16 30.95 -12.42
CA ALA A 346 36.84 30.31 -12.47
C ALA A 346 35.76 31.12 -11.72
N ILE A 347 36.15 31.81 -10.64
CA ILE A 347 35.26 32.75 -9.93
C ILE A 347 34.95 33.96 -10.82
N ARG A 348 35.93 34.43 -11.60
CA ARG A 348 35.76 35.55 -12.54
C ARG A 348 34.84 35.19 -13.71
N GLU A 349 34.90 33.95 -14.22
CA GLU A 349 33.96 33.45 -15.23
C GLU A 349 32.56 33.15 -14.67
N MET A 350 32.45 32.59 -13.47
CA MET A 350 31.16 32.43 -12.77
C MET A 350 30.48 33.78 -12.50
N LEU A 351 31.26 34.81 -12.15
CA LEU A 351 30.74 36.16 -12.03
C LEU A 351 30.32 36.70 -13.40
N ASN A 352 31.09 36.57 -14.48
CA ASN A 352 30.64 37.07 -15.79
C ASN A 352 29.31 36.42 -16.29
N VAL A 353 29.07 35.13 -16.02
CA VAL A 353 27.82 34.44 -16.41
C VAL A 353 26.60 34.85 -15.57
N ILE A 354 26.80 35.40 -14.37
CA ILE A 354 25.72 35.92 -13.51
C ILE A 354 25.45 37.41 -13.80
N TRP A 355 26.36 38.07 -14.52
CA TRP A 355 26.34 39.52 -14.74
C TRP A 355 25.83 39.94 -16.14
N ASP A 356 25.66 39.00 -17.08
CA ASP A 356 24.78 39.11 -18.27
C ASP A 356 23.39 38.54 -17.97
#